data_AF-A0A7X7QMP0-F1
#
_entry.id   AF-A0A7X7QMP0-F1
#
_cell.length_a   1.000
_cell.length_b   1.000
_cell.length_c   1.000
_cell.angle_alpha   90.00
_cell.angle_beta   90.00
_cell.angle_gamma   90.00
#
_symmetry.space_group_name_H-M   'P 1'
#
loop_
_entity.id
_entity.type
_entity.pdbx_description
1 polymer ?
#
loop_
_entity_poly.entity_id
_entity_poly.type
_entity_poly.pdbx_seq_one_letter_code
_entity_poly.pdbx_strand_id
1 'polypeptide(L)'
;MNLFEMTAFVYEQLEQEGRAIKAESRHDLFPQRPVQTCHGMIGHYGEHPSRICGEVSFNIGIAGTVSPAVEACVKDCIEAALAEYIAVYGDKTKATDRTTGKPKVDHHYDLVRTDTGFRCDVHGSTGHMGSILENDGAITKMAAFVRALFRSKAKIATHSGGEVTLTLTGDEQTDRLKLEGGQGFVPTHSITEVMDRVRRAAQHGAENYLRLSGHRVSGRSVVEVTYDKLHNAAFDGDPDSPAMRNAIAAARAAGMWRDQPIKGWTVSCDSRLFATEYPDMPVLTSGAGHLEYAHGDGEQMNIDELMTSVGFIATYLLYQAGVE
;
A
#
# COMPACT_ATOMS: atom_id res chain seq x y z
N MET A 1 -16.12 6.56 -21.74
CA MET A 1 -15.64 6.35 -20.36
C MET A 1 -14.19 5.90 -20.43
N ASN A 2 -13.27 6.55 -19.73
CA ASN A 2 -11.87 6.15 -19.72
C ASN A 2 -11.57 5.44 -18.40
N LEU A 3 -11.26 4.14 -18.46
CA LEU A 3 -11.04 3.32 -17.27
C LEU A 3 -9.81 3.79 -16.49
N PHE A 4 -8.70 4.10 -17.17
CA PHE A 4 -7.48 4.56 -16.52
C PHE A 4 -7.69 5.87 -15.74
N GLU A 5 -8.43 6.82 -16.31
CA GLU A 5 -8.76 8.05 -15.57
C GLU A 5 -9.61 7.76 -14.34
N MET A 6 -10.56 6.84 -14.44
CA MET A 6 -11.42 6.43 -13.33
C MET A 6 -10.64 5.81 -12.17
N THR A 7 -9.62 4.98 -12.45
CA THR A 7 -8.83 4.33 -11.40
C THR A 7 -8.13 5.35 -10.51
N ALA A 8 -7.72 6.50 -11.05
CA ALA A 8 -7.09 7.57 -10.27
C ALA A 8 -8.03 8.12 -9.17
N PHE A 9 -9.34 8.16 -9.41
CA PHE A 9 -10.34 8.54 -8.40
C PHE A 9 -10.69 7.40 -7.45
N VAL A 10 -10.67 6.16 -7.94
CA VAL A 10 -10.79 4.95 -7.10
C VAL A 10 -9.66 4.92 -6.07
N TYR A 11 -8.40 5.09 -6.49
CA TYR A 11 -7.25 5.12 -5.60
C TYR A 11 -7.31 6.26 -4.58
N GLU A 12 -7.80 7.45 -4.97
CA GLU A 12 -8.00 8.56 -4.02
C GLU A 12 -8.93 8.17 -2.87
N GLN A 13 -10.06 7.52 -3.18
CA GLN A 13 -11.03 7.10 -2.16
C GLN A 13 -10.50 5.93 -1.32
N LEU A 14 -9.78 4.99 -1.92
CA LEU A 14 -9.11 3.91 -1.19
C LEU A 14 -8.09 4.46 -0.19
N GLU A 15 -7.27 5.45 -0.59
CA GLU A 15 -6.31 6.11 0.29
C GLU A 15 -6.99 6.91 1.42
N GLN A 16 -8.13 7.56 1.13
CA GLN A 16 -8.93 8.25 2.15
C GLN A 16 -9.49 7.27 3.18
N GLU A 17 -10.04 6.15 2.71
CA GLU A 17 -10.59 5.10 3.58
C GLU A 17 -9.50 4.43 4.42
N GLY A 18 -8.35 4.14 3.82
CA GLY A 18 -7.18 3.62 4.55
C GLY A 18 -6.73 4.53 5.69
N ARG A 19 -6.68 5.84 5.45
CA ARG A 19 -6.38 6.83 6.49
C ARG A 19 -7.47 6.89 7.58
N ALA A 20 -8.74 6.74 7.22
CA ALA A 20 -9.84 6.70 8.18
C ALA A 20 -9.72 5.47 9.10
N ILE A 21 -9.56 4.28 8.53
CA ILE A 21 -9.31 3.03 9.27
C ILE A 21 -8.11 3.21 10.23
N LYS A 22 -7.01 3.79 9.74
CA LYS A 22 -5.82 4.06 10.56
C LYS A 22 -6.10 5.05 11.71
N ALA A 23 -6.87 6.10 11.46
CA ALA A 23 -7.20 7.10 12.47
C ALA A 23 -8.07 6.53 13.60
N GLU A 24 -8.98 5.61 13.25
CA GLU A 24 -9.88 4.91 14.15
C GLU A 24 -9.22 3.76 14.92
N SER A 25 -8.12 3.21 14.40
CA SER A 25 -7.39 2.06 14.96
C SER A 25 -6.67 2.35 16.29
N ARG A 26 -7.43 2.52 17.37
CA ARG A 26 -6.92 2.69 18.73
C ARG A 26 -6.92 1.35 19.45
N HIS A 27 -5.73 0.76 19.61
CA HIS A 27 -5.55 -0.55 20.22
C HIS A 27 -4.30 -0.58 21.09
N ASP A 28 -4.38 -1.14 22.30
CA ASP A 28 -3.29 -1.11 23.29
C ASP A 28 -2.05 -1.87 22.82
N LEU A 29 -2.24 -3.03 22.19
CA LEU A 29 -1.17 -3.80 21.56
C LEU A 29 -0.60 -3.16 20.28
N PHE A 30 -1.32 -2.24 19.63
CA PHE A 30 -0.90 -1.64 18.35
C PHE A 30 -0.88 -0.11 18.40
N PRO A 31 -0.13 0.52 19.34
CA PRO A 31 -0.13 1.97 19.52
C PRO A 31 0.37 2.74 18.28
N GLN A 32 1.20 2.09 17.46
CA GLN A 32 1.76 2.61 16.21
C GLN A 32 0.78 2.59 15.02
N ARG A 33 -0.39 1.93 15.16
CA ARG A 33 -1.44 1.82 14.15
C ARG A 33 -0.89 1.37 12.78
N PRO A 34 -0.40 0.12 12.68
CA PRO A 34 0.20 -0.43 11.47
C PRO A 34 -0.87 -0.78 10.42
N VAL A 35 -1.63 0.23 9.99
CA VAL A 35 -2.66 0.16 8.96
C VAL A 35 -2.07 0.75 7.69
N GLN A 36 -2.11 0.00 6.59
CA GLN A 36 -1.56 0.40 5.30
C GLN A 36 -2.56 0.14 4.18
N THR A 37 -2.59 1.03 3.21
CA THR A 37 -3.25 0.82 1.91
C THR A 37 -2.15 0.67 0.87
N CYS A 38 -2.15 -0.45 0.15
CA CYS A 38 -1.18 -0.72 -0.91
C CYS A 38 -1.95 -0.96 -2.20
N HIS A 39 -1.60 -0.23 -3.25
CA HIS A 39 -2.26 -0.36 -4.55
C HIS A 39 -1.71 -1.45 -5.43
N GLY A 40 -0.63 -2.13 -5.02
CA GLY A 40 -0.09 -3.37 -5.59
C GLY A 40 0.17 -3.34 -7.09
N MET A 41 -0.90 -3.47 -7.88
CA MET A 41 -0.90 -3.65 -9.31
C MET A 41 -1.99 -2.82 -10.01
N ILE A 42 -1.68 -2.40 -11.24
CA ILE A 42 -2.62 -1.81 -12.21
C ILE A 42 -2.30 -2.34 -13.61
N GLY A 43 -3.26 -3.00 -14.26
CA GLY A 43 -3.00 -3.63 -15.55
C GLY A 43 -1.84 -4.62 -15.44
N HIS A 44 -0.77 -4.40 -16.19
CA HIS A 44 0.46 -5.20 -16.13
C HIS A 44 1.55 -4.62 -15.21
N TYR A 45 1.34 -3.45 -14.60
CA TYR A 45 2.30 -2.85 -13.67
C TYR A 45 2.15 -3.46 -12.27
N GLY A 46 3.30 -3.64 -11.60
CA GLY A 46 3.38 -4.26 -10.28
C GLY A 46 3.49 -5.79 -10.35
N GLU A 47 3.96 -6.39 -9.26
CA GLU A 47 4.24 -7.83 -9.20
C GLU A 47 3.27 -8.59 -8.29
N HIS A 48 2.82 -7.97 -7.20
CA HIS A 48 2.00 -8.62 -6.19
C HIS A 48 1.12 -7.60 -5.42
N PRO A 49 -0.12 -7.94 -5.02
CA PRO A 49 -1.01 -7.03 -4.27
C PRO A 49 -0.42 -6.43 -2.99
N SER A 50 0.49 -7.17 -2.35
CA SER A 50 1.16 -6.77 -1.10
C SER A 50 2.57 -6.20 -1.30
N ARG A 51 2.95 -5.89 -2.55
CA ARG A 51 4.24 -5.29 -2.90
C ARG A 51 4.03 -3.90 -3.49
N ILE A 52 4.83 -2.94 -3.06
CA ILE A 52 4.78 -1.57 -3.55
C ILE A 52 5.28 -1.55 -4.99
N CYS A 53 4.45 -1.05 -5.90
CA CYS A 53 4.79 -0.87 -7.31
C CYS A 53 5.84 0.25 -7.46
N GLY A 54 7.00 -0.10 -8.03
CA GLY A 54 8.15 0.78 -8.19
C GLY A 54 8.16 1.59 -9.48
N GLU A 55 7.28 1.30 -10.45
CA GLU A 55 7.21 2.06 -11.70
C GLU A 55 5.82 1.95 -12.32
N VAL A 56 5.36 3.02 -12.95
CA VAL A 56 4.16 3.00 -13.80
C VAL A 56 4.28 4.10 -14.85
N SER A 57 3.88 3.79 -16.09
CA SER A 57 3.87 4.79 -17.16
C SER A 57 2.47 5.02 -17.71
N PHE A 58 2.19 6.25 -18.10
CA PHE A 58 0.95 6.60 -18.78
C PHE A 58 1.19 7.65 -19.87
N ASN A 59 0.31 7.65 -20.87
CA ASN A 59 0.36 8.59 -21.98
C ASN A 59 -0.66 9.72 -21.79
N ILE A 60 -0.25 10.93 -22.13
CA ILE A 60 -1.06 12.13 -22.24
C ILE A 60 -1.18 12.43 -23.73
N GLY A 61 -2.24 11.92 -24.34
CA GLY A 61 -2.54 12.11 -25.75
C GLY A 61 -3.19 13.46 -26.01
N ILE A 62 -2.71 14.18 -27.01
CA ILE A 62 -3.13 15.52 -27.39
C ILE A 62 -3.46 15.51 -28.88
N ALA A 63 -4.74 15.65 -29.23
CA ALA A 63 -5.17 15.68 -30.64
C ALA A 63 -4.80 16.99 -31.36
N GLY A 64 -4.46 18.04 -30.59
CA GLY A 64 -4.04 19.35 -31.08
C GLY A 64 -2.53 19.51 -31.22
N THR A 65 -2.06 20.76 -31.16
CA THR A 65 -0.62 21.07 -31.28
C THR A 65 0.08 20.96 -29.92
N VAL A 66 1.17 20.18 -29.87
CA VAL A 66 2.07 20.11 -28.71
C VAL A 66 3.04 21.30 -28.75
N SER A 67 2.63 22.43 -28.19
CA SER A 67 3.45 23.64 -28.08
C SER A 67 4.19 23.71 -26.74
N PRO A 68 5.23 24.56 -26.60
CA PRO A 68 5.89 24.79 -25.31
C PRO A 68 4.93 25.24 -24.19
N ALA A 69 3.85 25.94 -24.53
CA ALA A 69 2.83 26.35 -23.56
C ALA A 69 2.00 25.16 -23.04
N VAL A 70 1.72 24.19 -23.91
CA VAL A 70 1.06 22.94 -23.53
C VAL A 70 1.96 22.12 -22.61
N GLU A 71 3.23 21.98 -22.96
CA GLU A 71 4.24 21.29 -22.14
C GLU A 71 4.38 21.92 -20.75
N ALA A 72 4.51 23.25 -20.68
CA ALA A 72 4.55 23.98 -19.42
C ALA A 72 3.28 23.73 -18.59
N CYS A 73 2.09 23.78 -19.22
CA CYS A 73 0.83 23.53 -18.52
C CYS A 73 0.73 22.10 -17.98
N VAL A 74 1.18 21.09 -18.73
CA VAL A 74 1.21 19.69 -18.28
C VAL A 74 2.17 19.53 -17.11
N LYS A 75 3.38 20.09 -17.23
CA LYS A 75 4.40 20.04 -16.19
C LYS A 75 3.92 20.71 -14.90
N ASP A 76 3.35 21.91 -14.99
CA ASP A 76 2.80 22.63 -13.83
C ASP A 76 1.73 21.79 -13.09
N CYS A 77 0.88 21.05 -13.83
CA CYS A 77 -0.13 20.18 -13.23
C CYS A 77 0.51 19.00 -12.47
N ILE A 78 1.53 18.37 -13.06
CA ILE A 78 2.24 17.25 -12.45
C ILE A 78 3.03 17.72 -11.22
N GLU A 79 3.76 18.82 -11.31
CA GLU A 79 4.56 19.38 -10.22
C GLU A 79 3.70 19.81 -9.03
N ALA A 80 2.53 20.43 -9.28
CA ALA A 80 1.60 20.76 -8.21
C ALA A 80 1.07 19.51 -7.49
N ALA A 81 0.69 18.48 -8.25
CA ALA A 81 0.24 17.21 -7.69
C ALA A 81 1.34 16.46 -6.94
N LEU A 82 2.58 16.54 -7.42
CA LEU A 82 3.76 15.98 -6.76
C LEU A 82 4.03 16.66 -5.43
N ALA A 83 3.92 17.99 -5.36
CA ALA A 83 4.08 18.72 -4.11
C ALA A 83 3.05 18.29 -3.05
N GLU A 84 1.79 18.09 -3.45
CA GLU A 84 0.74 17.55 -2.56
C GLU A 84 1.05 16.11 -2.11
N TYR A 85 1.52 15.25 -3.01
CA TYR A 85 1.95 13.90 -2.67
C TYR A 85 3.11 13.91 -1.66
N ILE A 86 4.15 14.70 -1.92
CA ILE A 86 5.32 14.83 -1.04
C ILE A 86 4.91 15.33 0.34
N ALA A 87 3.93 16.23 0.44
CA ALA A 87 3.44 16.71 1.73
C ALA A 87 2.82 15.60 2.60
N VAL A 88 2.33 14.52 1.98
CA VAL A 88 1.71 13.38 2.68
C VAL A 88 2.70 12.23 2.93
N TYR A 89 3.48 11.85 1.91
CA TYR A 89 4.33 10.64 1.95
C TYR A 89 5.83 10.93 2.13
N GLY A 90 6.21 12.21 2.09
CA GLY A 90 7.59 12.66 2.15
C GLY A 90 8.32 12.56 0.81
N ASP A 91 9.39 13.34 0.68
CA ASP A 91 10.23 13.38 -0.53
C ASP A 91 11.28 12.26 -0.50
N LYS A 92 11.06 11.22 -1.31
CA LYS A 92 11.94 10.05 -1.36
C LYS A 92 13.20 10.25 -2.20
N THR A 93 13.31 11.37 -2.93
CA THR A 93 14.59 11.80 -3.54
C THR A 93 15.58 12.31 -2.49
N LYS A 94 15.08 12.66 -1.31
CA LYS A 94 15.88 13.11 -0.16
C LYS A 94 16.08 12.04 0.91
N ALA A 95 15.43 10.87 0.76
CA ALA A 95 15.57 9.76 1.70
C ALA A 95 16.67 8.81 1.23
N THR A 96 17.63 8.51 2.09
CA THR A 96 18.73 7.58 1.76
C THR A 96 18.29 6.13 1.95
N ASP A 97 18.50 5.32 0.92
CA ASP A 97 18.44 3.86 1.00
C ASP A 97 19.66 3.34 1.77
N ARG A 98 19.42 2.57 2.84
CA ARG A 98 20.49 2.11 3.74
C ARG A 98 21.43 1.10 3.09
N THR A 99 20.97 0.36 2.09
CA THR A 99 21.73 -0.70 1.43
C THR A 99 22.67 -0.11 0.40
N THR A 100 22.19 0.86 -0.38
CA THR A 100 22.94 1.44 -1.51
C THR A 100 23.63 2.75 -1.17
N GLY A 101 23.22 3.44 -0.10
CA GLY A 101 23.68 4.78 0.26
C GLY A 101 23.19 5.88 -0.69
N LYS A 102 22.32 5.56 -1.65
CA LYS A 102 21.77 6.48 -2.65
C LYS A 102 20.36 6.96 -2.23
N PRO A 103 19.80 7.99 -2.88
CA PRO A 103 18.37 8.29 -2.76
C PRO A 103 17.52 7.05 -3.04
N LYS A 104 16.41 6.89 -2.29
CA LYS A 104 15.45 5.79 -2.50
C LYS A 104 14.83 5.81 -3.90
N VAL A 105 14.67 7.01 -4.45
CA VAL A 105 14.31 7.24 -5.85
C VAL A 105 15.20 8.37 -6.36
N ASP A 106 15.77 8.26 -7.56
CA ASP A 106 16.63 9.31 -8.13
C ASP A 106 15.84 10.61 -8.43
N HIS A 107 14.68 10.46 -9.08
CA HIS A 107 13.72 11.53 -9.36
C HIS A 107 12.32 10.93 -9.48
N HIS A 108 11.27 11.74 -9.29
CA HIS A 108 9.91 11.20 -9.13
C HIS A 108 9.20 10.81 -10.43
N TYR A 109 9.54 11.44 -11.55
CA TYR A 109 8.97 11.12 -12.85
C TYR A 109 9.86 11.67 -13.99
N ASP A 110 9.78 11.02 -15.15
CA ASP A 110 10.21 11.57 -16.42
C ASP A 110 8.99 11.99 -17.25
N LEU A 111 9.10 13.09 -17.98
CA LEU A 111 8.09 13.51 -18.96
C LEU A 111 8.74 13.58 -20.34
N VAL A 112 8.43 12.59 -21.18
CA VAL A 112 9.01 12.41 -22.50
C VAL A 112 8.02 12.86 -23.55
N ARG A 113 8.41 13.79 -24.42
CA ARG A 113 7.59 14.21 -25.55
C ARG A 113 7.48 13.08 -26.58
N THR A 114 6.29 12.90 -27.13
CA THR A 114 5.98 11.95 -28.21
C THR A 114 5.36 12.67 -29.39
N ASP A 115 5.13 11.96 -30.49
CA ASP A 115 4.49 12.52 -31.69
C ASP A 115 3.06 13.02 -31.43
N THR A 116 2.38 12.43 -30.45
CA THR A 116 0.96 12.66 -30.15
C THR A 116 0.72 13.24 -28.76
N GLY A 117 1.76 13.73 -28.08
CA GLY A 117 1.64 14.30 -26.74
C GLY A 117 2.86 13.99 -25.87
N PHE A 118 2.63 13.36 -24.71
CA PHE A 118 3.68 13.03 -23.75
C PHE A 118 3.50 11.63 -23.17
N ARG A 119 4.61 11.00 -22.78
CA ARG A 119 4.64 9.85 -21.88
C ARG A 119 5.19 10.30 -20.54
N CYS A 120 4.49 9.99 -19.46
CA CYS A 120 4.96 10.21 -18.10
C CYS A 120 5.34 8.86 -17.49
N ASP A 121 6.63 8.69 -17.20
CA ASP A 121 7.17 7.52 -16.52
C ASP A 121 7.31 7.90 -15.04
N VAL A 122 6.53 7.27 -14.15
CA VAL A 122 6.49 7.58 -12.72
C VAL A 122 7.30 6.57 -11.95
N HIS A 123 8.32 7.05 -11.22
CA HIS A 123 9.30 6.19 -10.53
C HIS A 123 9.01 6.12 -9.05
N GLY A 124 9.05 4.95 -8.45
CA GLY A 124 8.87 4.70 -7.03
C GLY A 124 10.01 3.87 -6.46
N SER A 125 9.84 3.40 -5.23
CA SER A 125 10.76 2.44 -4.59
C SER A 125 9.96 1.24 -4.10
N THR A 126 10.39 0.04 -4.48
CA THR A 126 9.67 -1.19 -4.13
C THR A 126 9.86 -1.56 -2.66
N GLY A 127 8.99 -2.43 -2.15
CA GLY A 127 9.07 -2.96 -0.80
C GLY A 127 7.81 -3.71 -0.38
N HIS A 128 7.85 -4.30 0.81
CA HIS A 128 6.68 -4.91 1.43
C HIS A 128 5.62 -3.85 1.78
N MET A 129 4.32 -4.16 1.68
CA MET A 129 3.26 -3.19 2.02
C MET A 129 3.36 -2.62 3.44
N GLY A 130 3.95 -3.36 4.38
CA GLY A 130 4.19 -2.90 5.76
C GLY A 130 5.12 -1.68 5.84
N SER A 131 5.98 -1.46 4.85
CA SER A 131 6.92 -0.34 4.77
C SER A 131 6.47 0.74 3.76
N ILE A 132 5.16 0.85 3.49
CA ILE A 132 4.60 1.83 2.53
C ILE A 132 5.02 3.28 2.80
N LEU A 133 5.17 3.67 4.07
CA LEU A 133 5.60 5.03 4.45
C LEU A 133 7.11 5.24 4.32
N GLU A 134 7.89 4.15 4.29
CA GLU A 134 9.33 4.20 4.14
C GLU A 134 9.73 4.23 2.66
N ASN A 135 8.88 3.66 1.79
CA ASN A 135 9.07 3.53 0.35
C ASN A 135 8.19 4.50 -0.45
N ASP A 136 8.22 4.42 -1.78
CA ASP A 136 7.53 5.36 -2.67
C ASP A 136 6.61 4.61 -3.65
N GLY A 137 5.29 4.82 -3.57
CA GLY A 137 4.31 4.11 -4.40
C GLY A 137 4.09 4.79 -5.75
N ALA A 138 4.60 4.20 -6.84
CA ALA A 138 4.46 4.76 -8.18
C ALA A 138 2.98 4.90 -8.61
N ILE A 139 2.13 3.91 -8.28
CA ILE A 139 0.69 3.94 -8.58
C ILE A 139 -0.02 5.08 -7.82
N THR A 140 0.27 5.27 -6.53
CA THR A 140 -0.34 6.34 -5.73
C THR A 140 0.03 7.72 -6.27
N LYS A 141 1.29 7.90 -6.69
CA LYS A 141 1.76 9.13 -7.36
C LYS A 141 1.11 9.34 -8.71
N MET A 142 1.10 8.33 -9.57
CA MET A 142 0.45 8.39 -10.87
C MET A 142 -1.03 8.78 -10.72
N ALA A 143 -1.74 8.20 -9.75
CA ALA A 143 -3.12 8.55 -9.49
C ALA A 143 -3.27 10.05 -9.14
N ALA A 144 -2.36 10.62 -8.35
CA ALA A 144 -2.35 12.07 -8.07
C ALA A 144 -2.15 12.90 -9.35
N PHE A 145 -1.18 12.52 -10.19
CA PHE A 145 -0.89 13.21 -11.44
C PHE A 145 -2.08 13.15 -12.40
N VAL A 146 -2.66 11.96 -12.59
CA VAL A 146 -3.82 11.72 -13.46
C VAL A 146 -5.04 12.52 -12.99
N ARG A 147 -5.32 12.59 -11.68
CA ARG A 147 -6.42 13.43 -11.16
C ARG A 147 -6.19 14.92 -11.45
N ALA A 148 -4.97 15.41 -11.26
CA ALA A 148 -4.64 16.81 -11.55
C ALA A 148 -4.75 17.12 -13.05
N LEU A 149 -4.21 16.26 -13.91
CA LEU A 149 -4.31 16.38 -15.36
C LEU A 149 -5.76 16.29 -15.85
N PHE A 150 -6.55 15.36 -15.31
CA PHE A 150 -7.97 15.23 -15.61
C PHE A 150 -8.73 16.53 -15.32
N ARG A 151 -8.53 17.12 -14.15
CA ARG A 151 -9.15 18.39 -13.75
C ARG A 151 -8.68 19.56 -14.63
N SER A 152 -7.47 19.48 -15.18
CA SER A 152 -6.87 20.50 -16.03
C SER A 152 -7.07 20.29 -17.55
N LYS A 153 -7.77 19.23 -17.98
CA LYS A 153 -7.97 18.91 -19.40
C LYS A 153 -8.49 20.10 -20.21
N ALA A 154 -9.49 20.82 -19.71
CA ALA A 154 -10.05 21.98 -20.41
C ALA A 154 -9.00 23.08 -20.63
N LYS A 155 -8.13 23.33 -19.64
CA LYS A 155 -7.05 24.31 -19.75
C LYS A 155 -6.00 23.87 -20.78
N ILE A 156 -5.60 22.60 -20.74
CA ILE A 156 -4.63 22.02 -21.69
C ILE A 156 -5.22 22.02 -23.12
N ALA A 157 -6.52 21.72 -23.26
CA ALA A 157 -7.24 21.77 -24.53
C ALA A 157 -7.27 23.18 -25.12
N THR A 158 -7.47 24.22 -24.30
CA THR A 158 -7.39 25.62 -24.75
C THR A 158 -6.02 25.97 -25.33
N HIS A 159 -4.93 25.47 -24.73
CA HIS A 159 -3.57 25.73 -25.22
C HIS A 159 -3.18 24.90 -26.45
N SER A 160 -3.71 23.68 -26.56
CA SER A 160 -3.37 22.76 -27.66
C SER A 160 -4.30 22.87 -28.87
N GLY A 161 -5.53 23.38 -28.67
CA GLY A 161 -6.58 23.37 -29.68
C GLY A 161 -7.17 21.97 -29.95
N GLY A 162 -6.97 21.01 -29.04
CA GLY A 162 -7.47 19.64 -29.22
C GLY A 162 -7.83 18.94 -27.91
N GLU A 163 -8.47 17.79 -28.03
CA GLU A 163 -8.85 16.95 -26.88
C GLU A 163 -7.61 16.34 -26.21
N VAL A 164 -7.72 16.15 -24.89
CA VAL A 164 -6.70 15.51 -24.04
C VAL A 164 -7.22 14.18 -23.52
N THR A 165 -6.46 13.11 -23.76
CA THR A 165 -6.76 11.75 -23.32
C THR A 165 -5.63 11.23 -22.43
N LEU A 166 -5.97 10.47 -21.39
CA LEU A 166 -4.98 9.84 -20.50
C LEU A 166 -5.13 8.33 -20.64
N THR A 167 -4.05 7.60 -20.93
CA THR A 167 -4.11 6.14 -21.11
C THR A 167 -2.97 5.46 -20.38
N LEU A 168 -3.22 4.28 -19.81
CA LEU A 168 -2.16 3.47 -19.24
C LEU A 168 -1.25 2.98 -20.38
N THR A 169 0.05 3.19 -20.27
CA THR A 169 0.99 2.72 -21.29
C THR A 169 0.96 1.20 -21.33
N GLY A 170 0.94 0.60 -22.52
CA GLY A 170 0.98 -0.87 -22.71
C GLY A 170 -0.29 -1.62 -22.28
N ASP A 171 -1.39 -0.92 -21.99
CA ASP A 171 -2.68 -1.54 -21.72
C ASP A 171 -3.52 -1.58 -23.00
N GLU A 172 -3.66 -2.77 -23.57
CA GLU A 172 -4.44 -3.01 -24.80
C GLU A 172 -5.92 -3.27 -24.49
N GLN A 173 -6.27 -3.53 -23.22
CA GLN A 173 -7.65 -3.80 -22.80
C GLN A 173 -8.40 -2.49 -22.54
N THR A 174 -9.39 -2.22 -23.38
CA THR A 174 -10.16 -0.96 -23.30
C THR A 174 -11.50 -1.10 -22.56
N ASP A 175 -11.96 -2.34 -22.33
CA ASP A 175 -13.24 -2.66 -21.72
C ASP A 175 -13.13 -3.08 -20.24
N ARG A 176 -11.95 -3.53 -19.80
CA ARG A 176 -11.66 -3.91 -18.42
C ARG A 176 -10.24 -3.52 -18.01
N LEU A 177 -10.11 -2.87 -16.86
CA LEU A 177 -8.83 -2.59 -16.22
C LEU A 177 -8.81 -3.21 -14.83
N LYS A 178 -7.86 -4.12 -14.60
CA LYS A 178 -7.72 -4.83 -13.33
C LYS A 178 -6.84 -4.04 -12.36
N LEU A 179 -7.33 -3.87 -11.14
CA LEU A 179 -6.59 -3.32 -10.01
C LEU A 179 -6.44 -4.41 -8.95
N GLU A 180 -5.27 -4.50 -8.33
CA GLU A 180 -5.08 -5.41 -7.20
C GLU A 180 -4.23 -4.76 -6.12
N GLY A 181 -4.65 -4.89 -4.86
CA GLY A 181 -3.95 -4.26 -3.74
C GLY A 181 -4.26 -4.93 -2.42
N GLY A 182 -3.76 -4.34 -1.34
CA GLY A 182 -3.96 -4.82 0.03
C GLY A 182 -4.38 -3.71 0.98
N GLN A 183 -5.20 -4.07 1.97
CA GLN A 183 -5.56 -3.20 3.09
C GLN A 183 -5.17 -3.92 4.39
N GLY A 184 -4.17 -3.39 5.08
CA GLY A 184 -3.83 -3.79 6.45
C GLY A 184 -4.79 -3.13 7.45
N PHE A 185 -5.11 -3.81 8.54
CA PHE A 185 -5.92 -3.31 9.65
C PHE A 185 -5.55 -4.05 10.94
N VAL A 186 -5.99 -3.54 12.08
CA VAL A 186 -5.76 -4.15 13.41
C VAL A 186 -7.09 -4.58 14.03
N PRO A 187 -7.10 -5.34 15.14
CA PRO A 187 -8.32 -5.93 15.76
C PRO A 187 -9.30 -4.91 16.37
N THR A 188 -9.23 -3.64 15.99
CA THR A 188 -10.29 -2.64 16.24
C THR A 188 -11.43 -2.74 15.25
N HIS A 189 -11.19 -3.35 14.09
CA HIS A 189 -12.15 -3.50 13.01
C HIS A 189 -12.27 -4.97 12.62
N SER A 190 -13.47 -5.40 12.26
CA SER A 190 -13.67 -6.74 11.69
C SER A 190 -13.27 -6.77 10.22
N ILE A 191 -12.87 -7.95 9.72
CA ILE A 191 -12.52 -8.10 8.30
C ILE A 191 -13.70 -7.77 7.38
N THR A 192 -14.93 -8.17 7.74
CA THR A 192 -16.14 -7.90 6.95
C THR A 192 -16.41 -6.41 6.85
N GLU A 193 -16.23 -5.67 7.96
CA GLU A 193 -16.36 -4.22 7.96
C GLU A 193 -15.35 -3.56 7.02
N VAL A 194 -14.07 -3.95 7.11
CA VAL A 194 -13.00 -3.43 6.25
C VAL A 194 -13.26 -3.73 4.78
N MET A 195 -13.69 -4.96 4.45
CA MET A 195 -14.07 -5.34 3.08
C MET A 195 -15.21 -4.46 2.56
N ASP A 196 -16.25 -4.25 3.35
CA ASP A 196 -17.38 -3.42 2.92
C ASP A 196 -17.00 -1.95 2.75
N ARG A 197 -16.15 -1.41 3.63
CA ARG A 197 -15.64 -0.04 3.55
C ARG A 197 -14.79 0.17 2.29
N VAL A 198 -13.81 -0.71 2.06
CA VAL A 198 -12.94 -0.68 0.87
C VAL A 198 -13.76 -0.80 -0.42
N ARG A 199 -14.75 -1.71 -0.46
CA ARG A 199 -15.65 -1.85 -1.61
C ARG A 199 -16.42 -0.56 -1.88
N ARG A 200 -17.01 0.05 -0.85
CA ARG A 200 -17.75 1.32 -0.98
C ARG A 200 -16.83 2.46 -1.42
N ALA A 201 -15.62 2.55 -0.87
CA ALA A 201 -14.64 3.56 -1.26
C ALA A 201 -14.30 3.47 -2.76
N ALA A 202 -14.05 2.26 -3.27
CA ALA A 202 -13.79 2.06 -4.69
C ALA A 202 -14.98 2.48 -5.56
N GLN A 203 -16.21 2.10 -5.17
CA GLN A 203 -17.44 2.51 -5.86
C GLN A 203 -17.64 4.02 -5.83
N HIS A 204 -17.44 4.68 -4.68
CA HIS A 204 -17.53 6.13 -4.56
C HIS A 204 -16.49 6.86 -5.44
N GLY A 205 -15.29 6.30 -5.56
CA GLY A 205 -14.25 6.86 -6.43
C GLY A 205 -14.65 6.85 -7.90
N ALA A 206 -15.19 5.71 -8.37
CA ALA A 206 -15.73 5.61 -9.72
C ALA A 206 -16.93 6.54 -9.94
N GLU A 207 -17.85 6.63 -8.99
CA GLU A 207 -19.00 7.53 -9.07
C GLU A 207 -18.58 9.01 -9.15
N ASN A 208 -17.55 9.39 -8.40
CA ASN A 208 -16.98 10.73 -8.46
C ASN A 208 -16.40 11.05 -9.84
N TYR A 209 -15.62 10.13 -10.42
CA TYR A 209 -15.12 10.28 -11.79
C TYR A 209 -16.28 10.43 -12.79
N LEU A 210 -17.25 9.50 -12.76
CA LEU A 210 -18.38 9.49 -13.68
C LEU A 210 -19.16 10.81 -13.64
N ARG A 211 -19.45 11.31 -12.43
CA ARG A 211 -20.14 12.59 -12.23
C ARG A 211 -19.35 13.75 -12.83
N LEU A 212 -18.03 13.81 -12.63
CA LEU A 212 -17.17 14.86 -13.18
C LEU A 212 -17.04 14.76 -14.70
N SER A 213 -17.11 13.55 -15.26
CA SER A 213 -17.14 13.29 -16.70
C SER A 213 -18.55 13.41 -17.30
N GLY A 214 -19.54 13.93 -16.58
CA GLY A 214 -20.90 14.17 -17.09
C GLY A 214 -21.79 12.92 -17.17
N HIS A 215 -21.37 11.78 -16.64
CA HIS A 215 -22.15 10.55 -16.61
C HIS A 215 -22.95 10.45 -15.29
N ARG A 216 -24.21 9.99 -15.37
CA ARG A 216 -25.09 9.77 -14.21
C ARG A 216 -25.32 8.29 -13.98
N VAL A 217 -24.25 7.58 -13.67
CA VAL A 217 -24.23 6.14 -13.44
C VAL A 217 -23.61 5.89 -12.07
N SER A 218 -24.13 4.92 -11.32
CA SER A 218 -23.58 4.57 -10.00
C SER A 218 -22.22 3.90 -10.16
N GLY A 219 -21.28 4.19 -9.26
CA GLY A 219 -19.98 3.50 -9.26
C GLY A 219 -20.11 1.99 -9.09
N ARG A 220 -21.15 1.52 -8.38
CA ARG A 220 -21.43 0.09 -8.19
C ARG A 220 -21.74 -0.66 -9.49
N SER A 221 -22.22 0.01 -10.53
CA SER A 221 -22.48 -0.66 -11.82
C SER A 221 -21.26 -0.73 -12.74
N VAL A 222 -20.14 -0.09 -12.38
CA VAL A 222 -18.90 -0.08 -13.19
C VAL A 222 -17.67 -0.59 -12.46
N VAL A 223 -17.76 -0.78 -11.13
CA VAL A 223 -16.68 -1.33 -10.30
C VAL A 223 -17.18 -2.57 -9.55
N GLU A 224 -16.48 -3.67 -9.79
CA GLU A 224 -16.58 -4.91 -9.02
C GLU A 224 -15.35 -5.04 -8.11
N VAL A 225 -15.60 -5.36 -6.84
CA VAL A 225 -14.53 -5.62 -5.85
C VAL A 225 -14.76 -6.99 -5.24
N THR A 226 -13.80 -7.88 -5.47
CA THR A 226 -13.76 -9.23 -4.93
C THR A 226 -12.59 -9.38 -3.96
N TYR A 227 -12.61 -10.44 -3.16
CA TYR A 227 -11.59 -10.74 -2.14
C TYR A 227 -11.10 -12.18 -2.32
N ASP A 228 -10.81 -12.56 -3.56
CA ASP A 228 -10.51 -13.93 -3.96
C ASP A 228 -9.09 -14.39 -3.57
N LYS A 229 -8.24 -13.42 -3.20
CA LYS A 229 -6.86 -13.65 -2.75
C LYS A 229 -6.79 -13.68 -1.22
N LEU A 230 -5.57 -13.71 -0.69
CA LEU A 230 -5.29 -13.72 0.75
C LEU A 230 -6.09 -12.63 1.49
N HIS A 231 -6.96 -13.04 2.41
CA HIS A 231 -7.72 -12.17 3.30
C HIS A 231 -7.57 -12.70 4.73
N ASN A 232 -6.98 -11.89 5.60
CA ASN A 232 -6.53 -12.32 6.90
C ASN A 232 -7.20 -11.47 7.97
N ALA A 233 -7.98 -12.11 8.85
CA ALA A 233 -8.55 -11.42 9.99
C ALA A 233 -7.42 -11.04 10.96
N ALA A 234 -7.42 -9.78 11.41
CA ALA A 234 -6.60 -9.37 12.53
C ALA A 234 -7.17 -9.98 13.81
N PHE A 235 -6.30 -10.41 14.72
CA PHE A 235 -6.68 -10.91 16.04
C PHE A 235 -5.74 -10.35 17.11
N ASP A 236 -6.20 -10.33 18.36
CA ASP A 236 -5.44 -10.03 19.55
C ASP A 236 -5.63 -11.14 20.60
N GLY A 237 -4.94 -11.00 21.74
CA GLY A 237 -5.04 -11.89 22.88
C GLY A 237 -4.64 -11.17 24.15
N ASP A 238 -4.90 -11.79 25.30
CA ASP A 238 -4.60 -11.20 26.60
C ASP A 238 -3.07 -11.14 26.84
N PRO A 239 -2.47 -9.93 26.91
CA PRO A 239 -1.04 -9.76 27.19
C PRO A 239 -0.64 -10.23 28.59
N ASP A 240 -1.60 -10.40 29.51
CA ASP A 240 -1.38 -10.88 30.87
C ASP A 240 -1.75 -12.36 31.06
N SER A 241 -2.06 -13.08 29.97
CA SER A 241 -2.40 -14.50 30.01
C SER A 241 -1.28 -15.37 30.60
N PRO A 242 -1.60 -16.54 31.21
CA PRO A 242 -0.58 -17.48 31.69
C PRO A 242 0.43 -17.86 30.60
N ALA A 243 -0.04 -18.03 29.36
CA ALA A 243 0.83 -18.34 28.23
C ALA A 243 1.82 -17.21 27.93
N MET A 244 1.37 -15.95 27.94
CA MET A 244 2.25 -14.80 27.72
C MET A 244 3.26 -14.63 28.87
N ARG A 245 2.85 -14.84 30.12
CA ARG A 245 3.77 -14.80 31.27
C ARG A 245 4.88 -15.85 31.16
N ASN A 246 4.52 -17.07 30.77
CA ASN A 246 5.50 -18.13 30.49
C ASN A 246 6.42 -17.76 29.32
N ALA A 247 5.91 -17.12 28.27
CA ALA A 247 6.74 -16.63 27.18
C ALA A 247 7.74 -15.57 27.65
N ILE A 248 7.32 -14.61 28.47
CA ILE A 248 8.23 -13.59 29.04
C ILE A 248 9.30 -14.25 29.92
N ALA A 249 8.92 -15.22 30.76
CA ALA A 249 9.86 -15.96 31.58
C ALA A 249 10.88 -16.74 30.73
N ALA A 250 10.42 -17.41 29.67
CA ALA A 250 11.29 -18.14 28.74
C ALA A 250 12.22 -17.18 27.97
N ALA A 251 11.72 -16.03 27.55
CA ALA A 251 12.51 -15.01 26.88
C ALA A 251 13.59 -14.41 27.80
N ARG A 252 13.29 -14.26 29.11
CA ARG A 252 14.29 -13.86 30.11
C ARG A 252 15.35 -14.93 30.29
N ALA A 253 14.96 -16.19 30.41
CA ALA A 253 15.90 -17.31 30.53
C ALA A 253 16.82 -17.45 29.31
N ALA A 254 16.29 -17.20 28.11
CA ALA A 254 17.06 -17.20 26.86
C ALA A 254 17.87 -15.92 26.61
N GLY A 255 17.81 -14.92 27.50
CA GLY A 255 18.52 -13.64 27.32
C GLY A 255 17.95 -12.72 26.22
N MET A 256 16.73 -13.00 25.74
CA MET A 256 16.04 -12.22 24.70
C MET A 256 15.30 -11.01 25.24
N TRP A 257 14.80 -11.10 26.47
CA TRP A 257 13.87 -10.13 27.00
C TRP A 257 14.57 -8.80 27.34
N ARG A 258 14.02 -7.69 26.84
CA ARG A 258 14.59 -6.34 27.01
C ARG A 258 13.72 -5.39 27.83
N ASP A 259 12.80 -5.92 28.65
CA ASP A 259 11.86 -5.14 29.47
C ASP A 259 11.07 -4.08 28.67
N GLN A 260 10.69 -4.45 27.44
CA GLN A 260 9.86 -3.62 26.59
C GLN A 260 8.38 -3.95 26.77
N PRO A 261 7.46 -2.98 26.56
CA PRO A 261 6.03 -3.26 26.54
C PRO A 261 5.70 -4.33 25.50
N ILE A 262 4.77 -5.22 25.85
CA ILE A 262 4.20 -6.19 24.92
C ILE A 262 3.47 -5.43 23.81
N LYS A 263 3.75 -5.79 22.57
CA LYS A 263 3.13 -5.19 21.38
C LYS A 263 2.67 -6.31 20.45
N GLY A 264 1.61 -6.01 19.72
CA GLY A 264 1.07 -6.88 18.69
C GLY A 264 2.02 -6.95 17.48
N TRP A 265 2.07 -8.13 16.88
CA TRP A 265 2.86 -8.41 15.69
C TRP A 265 2.20 -7.77 14.45
N THR A 266 2.95 -6.96 13.71
CA THR A 266 2.37 -6.07 12.68
C THR A 266 2.32 -6.67 11.28
N VAL A 267 2.63 -7.97 11.14
CA VAL A 267 2.54 -8.67 9.85
C VAL A 267 1.69 -9.92 9.99
N SER A 268 1.16 -10.38 8.87
CA SER A 268 0.31 -11.57 8.85
C SER A 268 1.12 -12.85 9.08
N CYS A 269 0.54 -13.81 9.80
CA CYS A 269 1.06 -15.16 10.01
C CYS A 269 -0.11 -16.14 10.15
N ASP A 270 0.13 -17.44 10.03
CA ASP A 270 -0.87 -18.52 10.16
C ASP A 270 -1.44 -18.67 11.56
N SER A 271 -0.79 -18.07 12.56
CA SER A 271 -1.33 -17.89 13.92
C SER A 271 -2.77 -17.38 13.96
N ARG A 272 -3.17 -16.57 12.98
CA ARG A 272 -4.55 -16.09 12.85
C ARG A 272 -5.57 -17.22 12.63
N LEU A 273 -5.20 -18.27 11.92
CA LEU A 273 -6.08 -19.40 11.61
C LEU A 273 -6.42 -20.14 12.88
N PHE A 274 -5.39 -20.38 13.71
CA PHE A 274 -5.55 -20.99 15.03
C PHE A 274 -6.35 -20.12 15.98
N ALA A 275 -6.08 -18.81 16.03
CA ALA A 275 -6.82 -17.89 16.89
C ALA A 275 -8.29 -17.75 16.48
N THR A 276 -8.60 -17.90 15.18
CA THR A 276 -9.98 -17.85 14.67
C THR A 276 -10.72 -19.17 14.91
N GLU A 277 -10.08 -20.30 14.63
CA GLU A 277 -10.69 -21.64 14.77
C GLU A 277 -10.85 -22.04 16.24
N TYR A 278 -9.90 -21.64 17.10
CA TYR A 278 -9.87 -21.96 18.53
C TYR A 278 -9.70 -20.68 19.37
N PRO A 279 -10.77 -19.90 19.59
CA PRO A 279 -10.70 -18.61 20.31
C PRO A 279 -10.14 -18.71 21.73
N ASP A 280 -10.33 -19.86 22.38
CA ASP A 280 -9.84 -20.11 23.74
C ASP A 280 -8.40 -20.63 23.77
N MET A 281 -7.79 -20.91 22.61
CA MET A 281 -6.41 -21.37 22.53
C MET A 281 -5.46 -20.17 22.49
N PRO A 282 -4.53 -20.02 23.45
CA PRO A 282 -3.50 -19.01 23.36
C PRO A 282 -2.60 -19.26 22.14
N VAL A 283 -2.46 -18.27 21.28
CA VAL A 283 -1.58 -18.34 20.10
C VAL A 283 -0.47 -17.31 20.24
N LEU A 284 0.78 -17.79 20.19
CA LEU A 284 1.97 -16.94 20.20
C LEU A 284 2.79 -17.20 18.94
N THR A 285 3.22 -16.13 18.30
CA THR A 285 4.15 -16.17 17.16
C THR A 285 5.53 -15.71 17.65
N SER A 286 6.56 -16.50 17.37
CA SER A 286 7.95 -16.12 17.61
C SER A 286 8.86 -16.64 16.50
N GLY A 287 9.96 -15.96 16.25
CA GLY A 287 11.00 -16.43 15.34
C GLY A 287 12.22 -15.52 15.36
N ALA A 288 13.25 -15.91 14.62
CA ALA A 288 14.43 -15.10 14.36
C ALA A 288 14.30 -14.38 13.01
N GLY A 289 15.13 -13.35 12.82
CA GLY A 289 15.16 -12.54 11.60
C GLY A 289 14.39 -11.22 11.71
N HIS A 290 14.67 -10.32 10.77
CA HIS A 290 14.11 -8.97 10.74
C HIS A 290 13.22 -8.79 9.53
N LEU A 291 12.05 -8.16 9.72
CA LEU A 291 11.07 -7.92 8.66
C LEU A 291 11.63 -7.08 7.50
N GLU A 292 12.68 -6.30 7.74
CA GLU A 292 13.32 -5.48 6.69
C GLU A 292 14.01 -6.32 5.60
N TYR A 293 14.37 -7.57 5.90
CA TYR A 293 15.00 -8.49 4.94
C TYR A 293 14.02 -9.50 4.34
N ALA A 294 12.80 -9.61 4.86
CA ALA A 294 11.83 -10.60 4.41
C ALA A 294 11.36 -10.33 2.97
N HIS A 295 11.16 -11.39 2.17
CA HIS A 295 10.66 -11.33 0.80
C HIS A 295 11.57 -10.53 -0.18
N GLY A 296 12.88 -10.54 0.06
CA GLY A 296 13.86 -9.95 -0.84
C GLY A 296 14.95 -10.95 -1.23
N ASP A 297 15.64 -10.68 -2.34
CA ASP A 297 16.75 -11.54 -2.81
C ASP A 297 17.92 -11.62 -1.81
N GLY A 298 18.01 -10.63 -0.91
CA GLY A 298 18.97 -10.57 0.19
C GLY A 298 18.41 -11.00 1.54
N GLU A 299 17.35 -11.82 1.57
CA GLU A 299 16.79 -12.34 2.81
C GLU A 299 17.86 -13.06 3.64
N GLN A 300 18.03 -12.63 4.89
CA GLN A 300 19.11 -13.08 5.77
C GLN A 300 18.68 -13.00 7.24
N MET A 301 19.37 -13.76 8.08
CA MET A 301 19.20 -13.75 9.53
C MET A 301 20.53 -13.99 10.24
N ASN A 302 20.63 -13.53 11.49
CA ASN A 302 21.79 -13.79 12.33
C ASN A 302 21.65 -15.18 13.00
N ILE A 303 22.70 -16.01 12.90
CA ILE A 303 22.72 -17.35 13.49
C ILE A 303 22.62 -17.32 15.01
N ASP A 304 23.22 -16.33 15.67
CA ASP A 304 23.13 -16.20 17.13
C ASP A 304 21.69 -15.86 17.55
N GLU A 305 20.97 -15.03 16.77
CA GLU A 305 19.55 -14.75 16.98
C GLU A 305 18.69 -16.01 16.78
N LEU A 306 19.02 -16.83 15.78
CA LEU A 306 18.37 -18.12 15.56
C LEU A 306 18.55 -19.06 16.75
N MET A 307 19.77 -19.24 17.23
CA MET A 307 20.05 -20.10 18.39
C MET A 307 19.35 -19.61 19.65
N THR A 308 19.30 -18.30 19.83
CA THR A 308 18.57 -17.66 20.92
C THR A 308 17.06 -17.94 20.83
N SER A 309 16.48 -17.84 19.63
CA SER A 309 15.07 -18.17 19.38
C SER A 309 14.75 -19.65 19.64
N VAL A 310 15.66 -20.56 19.28
CA VAL A 310 15.53 -22.00 19.61
C VAL A 310 15.50 -22.23 21.13
N GLY A 311 16.40 -21.57 21.86
CA GLY A 311 16.43 -21.65 23.33
C GLY A 311 15.13 -21.13 23.98
N PHE A 312 14.58 -20.04 23.44
CA PHE A 312 13.28 -19.52 23.85
C PHE A 312 12.16 -20.53 23.64
N ILE A 313 12.03 -21.10 22.43
CA ILE A 313 10.95 -22.05 22.11
C ILE A 313 11.03 -23.28 23.01
N ALA A 314 12.23 -23.85 23.19
CA ALA A 314 12.43 -25.02 24.04
C ALA A 314 12.02 -24.75 25.50
N THR A 315 12.46 -23.61 26.05
CA THR A 315 12.13 -23.22 27.43
C THR A 315 10.63 -22.93 27.59
N TYR A 316 10.03 -22.25 26.61
CA TYR A 316 8.61 -21.95 26.62
C TYR A 316 7.75 -23.23 26.65
N LEU A 317 8.10 -24.23 25.84
CA LEU A 317 7.39 -25.51 25.83
C LEU A 317 7.50 -26.25 27.17
N LEU A 318 8.65 -26.19 27.84
CA LEU A 318 8.82 -26.74 29.20
C LEU A 318 7.91 -26.04 30.20
N TYR A 319 7.84 -24.71 30.16
CA TYR A 319 6.98 -23.92 31.04
C TYR A 319 5.48 -24.18 30.77
N GLN A 320 5.09 -24.36 29.50
CA GLN A 320 3.71 -24.79 29.16
C GLN A 320 3.38 -26.19 29.67
N ALA A 321 4.38 -27.08 29.77
CA ALA A 321 4.22 -28.41 30.36
C ALA A 321 4.26 -28.42 31.90
N GLY A 322 4.44 -27.26 32.55
CA GLY A 322 4.50 -27.15 34.01
C GLY A 322 5.86 -27.53 34.62
N VAL A 323 6.93 -27.53 33.81
CA VAL A 323 8.30 -27.72 34.30
C VAL A 323 8.87 -26.34 34.64
N GLU A 324 9.22 -26.11 35.91
CA GLU A 324 9.87 -24.87 36.38
C GLU A 324 11.39 -24.89 36.19
#